data_AF-A0A0M3JKK9-F1
#
_entry.id   AF-A0A0M3JKK9-F1
#
_cell.length_a   1.000
_cell.length_b   1.000
_cell.length_c   1.000
_cell.angle_alpha   90.00
_cell.angle_beta   90.00
_cell.angle_gamma   90.00
#
_symmetry.space_group_name_H-M   'P 1'
#
loop_
_entity.id
_entity.type
_entity.pdbx_description
1 polymer ?
#
loop_
_entity_poly.entity_id
_entity_poly.type
_entity_poly.pdbx_seq_one_letter_code
_entity_poly.pdbx_strand_id
1 'polypeptide(L)' 'MPFLMYDPVAYIRRSFDLGRVFLFKWTVNWRFLPEEVFLDKRFHLMLLGAHAVLLMVFAGGVWF' A
#
# COMPACT_ATOMS: atom_id res chain seq x y z
N MET A 1 -11.47 10.38 19.10
CA MET A 1 -10.15 9.90 19.62
C MET A 1 -9.10 10.96 19.31
N PRO A 2 -8.31 11.44 20.30
CA PRO A 2 -7.55 12.70 20.20
C PRO A 2 -6.17 12.61 19.51
N PHE A 3 -5.63 11.40 19.30
CA PHE A 3 -4.28 11.22 18.73
C PHE A 3 -4.13 11.69 17.27
N LEU A 4 -5.23 11.73 16.50
CA LEU A 4 -5.25 12.24 15.13
C LEU A 4 -5.11 13.77 15.03
N MET A 5 -5.50 14.51 16.09
CA MET A 5 -5.43 15.98 16.07
C MET A 5 -4.08 16.53 16.53
N TYR A 6 -3.31 15.75 17.29
CA TYR A 6 -2.04 16.20 17.86
C TYR A 6 -0.89 16.09 16.86
N ASP A 7 -0.81 14.97 16.14
CA ASP A 7 0.20 14.77 15.10
C ASP A 7 -0.31 13.77 14.04
N PRO A 8 -1.18 14.22 13.11
CA PRO A 8 -1.71 13.37 12.06
C PRO A 8 -0.60 12.82 11.15
N VAL A 9 0.49 13.56 10.98
CA VAL A 9 1.63 13.17 10.14
C VAL A 9 2.39 12.01 10.78
N ALA A 10 2.71 12.10 12.07
CA ALA A 10 3.35 11.00 12.79
C ALA A 10 2.46 9.75 12.85
N TYR A 11 1.14 9.93 12.97
CA TYR A 11 0.19 8.81 12.91
C TYR A 11 0.25 8.12 11.55
N ILE A 12 0.00 8.83 10.45
CA ILE A 12 0.02 8.23 9.10
C ILE A 12 1.37 7.53 8.84
N ARG A 13 2.48 8.17 9.23
CA ARG A 13 3.81 7.62 9.03
C ARG A 13 4.06 6.34 9.83
N ARG A 14 3.55 6.25 11.07
CA ARG A 14 3.66 5.03 11.90
C ARG A 14 2.65 3.95 11.54
N SER A 15 1.42 4.32 11.19
CA SER A 15 0.33 3.38 10.89
C SER A 15 0.55 2.65 9.58
N PHE A 16 1.05 3.36 8.57
CA PHE A 16 1.29 2.78 7.24
C PHE A 16 2.74 2.38 7.00
N ASP A 17 3.67 2.85 7.85
CA ASP A 17 5.11 2.52 7.85
C ASP A 17 5.65 2.27 6.43
N LEU A 18 5.43 3.24 5.53
CA LEU A 18 5.63 3.10 4.08
C LEU A 18 7.09 2.81 3.68
N GLY A 19 8.02 2.92 4.63
CA GLY A 19 9.42 2.51 4.48
C GLY A 19 9.66 1.02 4.69
N ARG A 20 8.71 0.30 5.30
CA ARG A 20 8.79 -1.14 5.53
C ARG A 20 8.58 -1.88 4.22
N VAL A 21 9.66 -2.46 3.71
CA VAL A 21 9.60 -3.35 2.55
C VAL A 21 9.19 -4.73 3.03
N PHE A 22 8.18 -5.33 2.40
CA PHE A 22 7.82 -6.71 2.67
C PHE A 22 8.97 -7.61 2.24
N LEU A 23 9.44 -8.48 3.14
CA LEU A 23 10.45 -9.47 2.81
C LEU A 23 9.84 -10.53 1.90
N PHE A 24 10.42 -10.73 0.73
CA PHE A 24 9.96 -11.69 -0.28
C PHE A 24 9.80 -13.12 0.26
N LYS A 25 10.58 -13.50 1.29
CA LYS A 25 10.48 -14.83 1.91
C LYS A 25 9.10 -15.18 2.47
N TRP A 26 8.29 -14.18 2.85
CA TRP A 26 6.99 -14.38 3.51
C TRP A 26 5.81 -14.29 2.55
N THR A 27 6.05 -14.03 1.26
CA THR A 27 4.97 -13.85 0.30
C THR A 27 4.59 -15.17 -0.33
N VAL A 28 3.52 -15.80 0.16
CA VAL A 28 3.04 -17.09 -0.38
C VAL A 28 2.54 -16.92 -1.83
N ASN A 29 1.72 -15.89 -2.09
CA ASN A 29 1.09 -15.68 -3.41
C ASN A 29 2.03 -15.08 -4.47
N TRP A 30 3.12 -14.43 -4.06
CA TRP A 30 4.02 -13.70 -4.97
C TRP A 30 5.32 -14.46 -5.28
N ARG A 31 5.43 -15.73 -4.87
CA ARG A 31 6.63 -16.56 -5.11
C ARG A 31 7.00 -16.76 -6.59
N PHE A 32 6.08 -16.47 -7.51
CA PHE A 32 6.34 -16.53 -8.96
C PHE A 32 7.08 -15.29 -9.49
N LEU A 33 7.06 -14.18 -8.74
CA LEU A 33 7.69 -12.92 -9.14
C LEU A 33 9.17 -12.93 -8.71
N PRO A 34 10.13 -12.41 -9.49
CA PRO A 34 11.51 -12.29 -9.02
C PRO A 34 11.60 -11.40 -7.78
N GLU A 35 12.47 -11.77 -6.84
CA GLU A 35 12.70 -11.00 -5.60
C GLU A 35 13.11 -9.55 -5.89
N GLU A 36 13.92 -9.34 -6.94
CA GLU A 36 14.35 -8.01 -7.40
C GLU A 36 13.17 -7.10 -7.77
N VAL A 37 12.13 -7.68 -8.39
CA VAL A 37 10.93 -6.95 -8.80
C VAL A 37 10.02 -6.71 -7.58
N PHE A 38 9.92 -7.68 -6.68
CA PHE A 38 9.10 -7.55 -5.48
C PHE A 38 9.69 -6.55 -4.47
N LEU A 39 11.02 -6.47 -4.35
CA LEU A 39 11.69 -5.50 -3.49
C LEU A 39 11.68 -4.08 -4.07
N ASP A 40 11.37 -3.91 -5.36
CA ASP A 40 11.32 -2.60 -5.99
C ASP A 40 10.16 -1.76 -5.41
N LYS A 41 10.49 -0.60 -4.85
CA LYS A 41 9.49 0.36 -4.33
C LYS A 41 8.49 0.81 -5.40
N ARG A 42 8.89 0.85 -6.67
CA ARG A 42 8.04 1.20 -7.81
C ARG A 42 6.92 0.18 -7.99
N PHE A 43 7.22 -1.11 -7.81
CA PHE A 43 6.23 -2.17 -7.90
C PHE A 43 5.15 -2.00 -6.82
N HIS A 44 5.55 -1.73 -5.58
CA HIS A 44 4.62 -1.45 -4.48
C HIS A 44 3.78 -0.18 -4.71
N LEU A 45 4.40 0.90 -5.21
CA LEU A 45 3.67 2.14 -5.54
C LEU A 45 2.69 1.93 -6.69
N MET A 46 3.06 1.17 -7.71
CA MET A 46 2.18 0.82 -8.83
C MET A 46 0.99 -0.01 -8.33
N LEU A 47 1.21 -1.00 -7.45
CA LEU A 47 0.15 -1.83 -6.90
C LEU A 47 -0.84 -0.99 -6.06
N LEU A 48 -0.32 -0.07 -5.25
CA LEU A 48 -1.14 0.86 -4.48
C LEU A 48 -1.94 1.80 -5.38
N GLY A 49 -1.31 2.35 -6.42
CA GLY A 49 -1.97 3.18 -7.42
C GLY A 49 -3.09 2.45 -8.16
N ALA A 50 -2.83 1.22 -8.61
CA ALA A 50 -3.84 0.38 -9.27
C ALA A 50 -5.02 0.11 -8.34
N HIS A 51 -4.77 -0.17 -7.07
CA HIS A 51 -5.83 -0.37 -6.07
C HIS A 51 -6.66 0.90 -5.85
N ALA A 52 -6.02 2.06 -5.71
CA ALA A 52 -6.71 3.34 -5.56
C ALA A 52 -7.57 3.69 -6.78
N VAL A 53 -7.06 3.46 -7.99
CA VAL A 53 -7.82 3.66 -9.24
C VAL A 53 -9.03 2.73 -9.29
N LEU A 54 -8.85 1.45 -8.96
CA LEU A 54 -9.95 0.49 -8.94
C LEU A 54 -11.04 0.89 -7.93
N LEU A 55 -10.65 1.36 -6.74
CA LEU A 55 -11.57 1.92 -5.75
C LEU A 55 -12.30 3.17 -6.28
N MET A 56 -11.61 4.08 -6.96
CA MET A 56 -12.24 5.27 -7.55
C MET A 56 -13.26 4.89 -8.63
N VAL A 57 -12.91 3.95 -9.52
CA VAL A 57 -13.82 3.44 -10.55
C VAL A 57 -15.04 2.77 -9.91
N PHE A 58 -14.83 1.95 -8.89
CA PHE A 58 -15.92 1.26 -8.19
C PHE A 58 -16.82 2.25 -7.44
N ALA A 59 -16.23 3.24 -6.76
CA ALA A 59 -16.98 4.29 -6.07
C ALA A 59 -17.81 5.14 -7.05
N GLY A 60 -17.29 5.43 -8.24
CA GLY A 60 -18.01 6.18 -9.27
C GLY A 60 -19.05 5.37 -10.05
N GLY A 61 -18.84 4.08 -10.25
CA GLY A 61 -19.69 3.23 -11.10
C GLY A 61 -20.68 2.32 -10.37
N VAL A 62 -20.45 2.03 -9.07
CA VAL A 62 -21.30 1.11 -8.29
C VAL A 62 -21.99 1.82 -7.11
N TRP A 63 -21.36 2.84 -6.54
CA TRP A 63 -21.90 3.54 -5.36
C TRP A 63 -22.66 4.84 -5.70
N PHE A 64 -22.56 5.33 -6.94
CA PHE A 64 -23.38 6.42 -7.49
C PHE A 64 -24.42 5.86 -8.46
#